data_AF-A0A812QQP2-F1
#
_entry.id   AF-A0A812QQP2-F1
#
_cell.length_a   1.000
_cell.length_b   1.000
_cell.length_c   1.000
_cell.angle_alpha   90.00
_cell.angle_beta   90.00
_cell.angle_gamma   90.00
#
_symmetry.space_group_name_H-M   'P 1'
#
loop_
_entity.id
_entity.type
_entity.pdbx_description
1 polymer ?
#
loop_
_entity_poly.entity_id
_entity_poly.type
_entity_poly.pdbx_seq_one_letter_code
_entity_poly.pdbx_strand_id
1 'polypeptide(L)'
;MGHMGKTFSQFSAMSGIRHWSSMRSESRKKACQRCAWEEQVKEIAGRRMSVDQLLDFYAKLGPKRSPGELRMTHFDPARSTTTDVVRHVVIPESRCGDTGKALAEVVQSSSRTYCLPTSSSTVRMVTHHWANRFRDLVAAVVADSLGLKRWDSIADELSSGREEALRSRLQGQGSLHWEYWICAFCIN
;
A
#
# COMPACT_ATOMS: atom_id res chain seq x y z
N MET A 1 7.09 -66.78 -60.67
CA MET A 1 8.22 -66.80 -59.70
C MET A 1 8.74 -65.38 -59.56
N GLY A 2 8.86 -64.85 -58.35
CA GLY A 2 9.52 -63.57 -58.07
C GLY A 2 8.65 -62.55 -57.32
N HIS A 3 8.93 -62.40 -56.03
CA HIS A 3 8.33 -61.51 -55.03
C HIS A 3 8.69 -60.01 -55.19
N MET A 4 8.17 -59.23 -54.23
CA MET A 4 8.41 -57.82 -53.87
C MET A 4 7.61 -56.81 -54.69
N GLY A 5 6.69 -56.03 -54.13
CA GLY A 5 6.59 -55.51 -52.76
C GLY A 5 6.59 -53.99 -52.86
N LYS A 6 5.50 -53.35 -52.43
CA LYS A 6 5.45 -51.93 -52.02
C LYS A 6 4.08 -51.64 -51.42
N THR A 7 4.09 -51.55 -50.11
CA THR A 7 3.06 -50.98 -49.24
C THR A 7 2.98 -49.47 -49.45
N PHE A 8 1.76 -48.92 -49.51
CA PHE A 8 1.53 -47.52 -49.15
C PHE A 8 0.26 -47.42 -48.30
N SER A 9 0.45 -46.78 -47.16
CA SER A 9 -0.45 -46.66 -46.02
C SER A 9 -1.65 -45.77 -46.32
N GLN A 10 -2.85 -46.24 -45.98
CA GLN A 10 -4.05 -45.41 -45.82
C GLN A 10 -3.97 -44.65 -44.49
N PHE A 11 -3.97 -43.32 -44.54
CA PHE A 11 -4.12 -42.45 -43.38
C PHE A 11 -5.58 -42.45 -42.90
N SER A 12 -5.79 -42.85 -41.64
CA SER A 12 -7.05 -42.70 -40.91
C SER A 12 -7.11 -41.33 -40.24
N ALA A 13 -8.14 -40.54 -40.59
CA ALA A 13 -8.37 -39.19 -40.10
C ALA A 13 -9.37 -39.17 -38.94
N MET A 14 -8.93 -39.30 -37.68
CA MET A 14 -9.78 -39.02 -36.51
C MET A 14 -8.96 -38.65 -35.25
N SER A 15 -8.42 -37.42 -35.15
CA SER A 15 -7.94 -36.90 -33.84
C SER A 15 -7.88 -35.36 -33.73
N GLY A 16 -8.80 -34.64 -34.38
CA GLY A 16 -8.78 -33.17 -34.42
C GLY A 16 -9.60 -32.43 -33.34
N ILE A 17 -10.51 -33.11 -32.63
CA ILE A 17 -11.56 -32.40 -31.86
C ILE A 17 -11.20 -32.22 -30.37
N ARG A 18 -10.33 -33.06 -29.79
CA ARG A 18 -10.01 -33.00 -28.35
C ARG A 18 -8.99 -31.92 -27.97
N HIS A 19 -8.18 -31.45 -28.92
CA HIS A 19 -7.15 -30.44 -28.66
C HIS A 19 -7.73 -29.02 -28.55
N TRP A 20 -8.73 -28.68 -29.37
CA TRP A 20 -9.25 -27.32 -29.45
C TRP A 20 -9.99 -26.88 -28.18
N SER A 21 -10.77 -27.78 -27.55
CA SER A 21 -11.50 -27.47 -26.31
C SER A 21 -10.55 -27.20 -25.13
N SER A 22 -9.41 -27.87 -25.09
CA SER A 22 -8.37 -27.65 -24.07
C SER A 22 -7.72 -26.26 -24.23
N MET A 23 -7.31 -25.89 -25.45
CA MET A 23 -6.69 -24.59 -25.73
C MET A 23 -7.61 -23.39 -25.46
N ARG A 24 -8.92 -23.52 -25.72
CA ARG A 24 -9.91 -22.47 -25.40
C ARG A 24 -10.18 -22.35 -23.90
N SER A 25 -10.15 -23.46 -23.16
CA SER A 25 -10.25 -23.49 -21.69
C SER A 25 -9.03 -22.81 -21.04
N GLU A 26 -7.82 -23.16 -21.48
CA GLU A 26 -6.55 -22.60 -20.99
C GLU A 26 -6.48 -21.08 -21.20
N SER A 27 -6.88 -20.62 -22.38
CA SER A 27 -6.82 -19.19 -22.75
C SER A 27 -7.84 -18.35 -21.99
N ARG A 28 -9.04 -18.88 -21.71
CA ARG A 28 -10.05 -18.21 -20.86
C ARG A 28 -9.64 -18.18 -19.39
N LYS A 29 -9.03 -19.25 -18.87
CA LYS A 29 -8.49 -19.28 -17.50
C LYS A 29 -7.36 -18.27 -17.32
N LYS A 30 -6.46 -18.13 -18.30
CA LYS A 30 -5.39 -17.11 -18.32
C LYS A 30 -5.93 -15.68 -18.40
N ALA A 31 -6.99 -15.45 -19.18
CA ALA A 31 -7.64 -14.13 -19.25
C ALA A 31 -8.28 -13.75 -17.91
N CYS A 32 -8.94 -14.68 -17.22
CA CYS A 32 -9.50 -14.47 -15.88
C CYS A 32 -8.40 -14.16 -14.85
N GLN A 33 -7.28 -14.89 -14.87
CA GLN A 33 -6.13 -14.62 -14.00
C GLN A 33 -5.50 -13.24 -14.25
N ARG A 34 -5.35 -12.83 -15.52
CA ARG A 34 -4.81 -11.51 -15.85
C ARG A 34 -5.75 -10.39 -15.41
N CYS A 35 -7.06 -10.53 -15.63
CA CYS A 35 -8.03 -9.54 -15.16
C CYS A 35 -8.00 -9.42 -13.62
N ALA A 36 -8.00 -10.55 -12.90
CA ALA A 36 -7.91 -10.55 -11.44
C ALA A 36 -6.58 -9.93 -10.94
N TRP A 37 -5.48 -10.23 -11.61
CA TRP A 37 -4.18 -9.60 -11.33
C TRP A 37 -4.22 -8.08 -11.56
N GLU A 38 -4.73 -7.62 -12.70
CA GLU A 38 -4.83 -6.20 -13.04
C GLU A 38 -5.74 -5.45 -12.04
N GLU A 39 -6.83 -6.07 -11.62
CA GLU A 39 -7.72 -5.52 -10.59
C GLU A 39 -7.01 -5.42 -9.24
N GLN A 40 -6.28 -6.46 -8.83
CA GLN A 40 -5.50 -6.45 -7.59
C GLN A 40 -4.37 -5.41 -7.63
N VAL A 41 -3.68 -5.27 -8.76
CA VAL A 41 -2.64 -4.24 -8.94
C VAL A 41 -3.26 -2.85 -8.87
N LYS A 42 -4.40 -2.61 -9.52
CA LYS A 42 -5.12 -1.32 -9.44
C LYS A 42 -5.56 -1.01 -8.01
N GLU A 43 -6.02 -2.02 -7.28
CA GLU A 43 -6.43 -1.92 -5.88
C GLU A 43 -5.24 -1.54 -4.99
N ILE A 44 -4.16 -2.33 -4.97
CA ILE A 44 -2.95 -2.05 -4.18
C ILE A 44 -2.33 -0.71 -4.58
N ALA A 45 -2.23 -0.46 -5.88
CA ALA A 45 -1.72 0.79 -6.40
C ALA A 45 -2.68 1.95 -6.16
N GLY A 46 -3.95 1.75 -5.79
CA GLY A 46 -4.90 2.80 -5.45
C GLY A 46 -4.83 3.26 -4.00
N ARG A 47 -4.18 2.50 -3.11
CA ARG A 47 -4.10 2.82 -1.68
C ARG A 47 -3.24 4.06 -1.43
N ARG A 48 -3.73 5.01 -0.64
CA ARG A 48 -3.06 6.27 -0.32
C ARG A 48 -3.27 6.67 1.13
N MET A 49 -2.36 7.50 1.61
CA MET A 49 -2.48 8.22 2.87
C MET A 49 -2.02 9.66 2.65
N SER A 50 -2.83 10.64 3.06
CA SER A 50 -2.44 12.04 3.00
C SER A 50 -1.44 12.40 4.11
N VAL A 51 -0.70 13.49 3.94
CA VAL A 51 0.20 13.98 5.01
C VAL A 51 -0.59 14.32 6.27
N ASP A 52 -1.79 14.88 6.14
CA ASP A 52 -2.68 15.15 7.29
C ASP A 52 -3.07 13.88 8.04
N GLN A 53 -3.51 12.85 7.31
CA GLN A 53 -3.85 11.55 7.90
C GLN A 53 -2.64 10.93 8.61
N LEU A 54 -1.43 11.08 8.04
CA LEU A 54 -0.20 10.57 8.64
C LEU A 54 0.16 11.32 9.94
N LEU A 55 0.01 12.65 9.96
CA LEU A 55 0.22 13.46 11.16
C LEU A 55 -0.85 13.18 12.23
N ASP A 56 -2.10 12.96 11.84
CA ASP A 56 -3.17 12.56 12.76
C ASP A 56 -2.91 11.18 13.37
N PHE A 57 -2.47 10.23 12.54
CA PHE A 57 -2.04 8.92 13.03
C PHE A 57 -0.88 9.05 14.03
N TYR A 58 0.15 9.86 13.71
CA TYR A 58 1.32 10.05 14.58
C TYR A 58 0.96 10.74 15.90
N ALA A 59 0.14 11.79 15.87
CA ALA A 59 -0.27 12.55 17.05
C ALA A 59 -1.04 11.69 18.08
N LYS A 60 -1.70 10.60 17.62
CA LYS A 60 -2.41 9.64 18.45
C LYS A 60 -1.49 8.60 19.11
N LEU A 61 -0.18 8.58 18.80
CA LEU A 61 0.78 7.66 19.39
C LEU A 61 1.35 8.18 20.72
N GLY A 62 1.36 7.31 21.73
CA GLY A 62 2.01 7.55 23.03
C GLY A 62 1.05 7.98 24.15
N PRO A 63 1.57 8.22 25.36
CA PRO A 63 0.73 8.26 26.56
C PRO A 63 -0.04 9.57 26.78
N LYS A 64 0.32 10.69 26.15
CA LYS A 64 -0.31 12.01 26.38
C LYS A 64 0.03 13.03 25.28
N ARG A 65 -0.60 12.97 24.11
CA ARG A 65 -0.35 13.99 23.05
C ARG A 65 -1.58 14.72 22.52
N SER A 66 -2.79 14.20 22.70
CA SER A 66 -4.03 14.90 22.32
C SER A 66 -5.24 14.34 23.08
N PRO A 67 -6.32 15.13 23.26
CA PRO A 67 -7.59 14.63 23.79
C PRO A 67 -8.22 13.68 22.77
N GLY A 68 -8.06 12.37 22.98
CA GLY A 68 -8.54 11.30 22.11
C GLY A 68 -8.13 9.90 22.58
N GLU A 69 -8.55 8.87 21.85
CA GLU A 69 -8.17 7.48 22.11
C GLU A 69 -6.69 7.26 21.77
N LEU A 70 -5.85 7.16 22.80
CA LEU A 70 -4.41 7.02 22.67
C LEU A 70 -4.05 5.60 22.19
N ARG A 71 -3.16 5.55 21.20
CA ARG A 71 -2.66 4.30 20.60
C ARG A 71 -1.24 4.05 21.10
N MET A 72 -0.92 2.79 21.39
CA MET A 72 0.42 2.39 21.83
C MET A 72 0.96 3.30 22.95
N THR A 73 0.40 3.21 24.15
CA THR A 73 0.69 4.11 25.29
C THR A 73 2.17 4.19 25.70
N HIS A 74 2.98 3.22 25.29
CA HIS A 74 4.43 3.16 25.54
C HIS A 74 5.28 3.63 24.35
N PHE A 75 4.67 4.24 23.32
CA PHE A 75 5.38 4.77 22.18
C PHE A 75 6.39 5.85 22.61
N ASP A 76 7.63 5.67 22.18
CA ASP A 76 8.74 6.61 22.39
C ASP A 76 9.32 7.00 21.01
N PRO A 77 9.23 8.27 20.58
CA PRO A 77 9.70 8.71 19.28
C PRO A 77 11.21 8.48 19.05
N ALA A 78 12.00 8.36 20.13
CA ALA A 78 13.44 8.11 20.05
C ALA A 78 13.80 6.61 19.96
N ARG A 79 12.85 5.70 20.24
CA ARG A 79 13.13 4.27 20.38
C ARG A 79 12.19 3.37 19.59
N SER A 80 10.91 3.68 19.53
CA SER A 80 9.90 2.86 18.87
C SER A 80 10.14 2.80 17.36
N THR A 81 10.24 1.56 16.88
CA THR A 81 10.54 1.24 15.50
C THR A 81 9.26 1.14 14.67
N THR A 82 9.43 1.05 13.35
CA THR A 82 8.31 0.81 12.43
C THR A 82 7.65 -0.53 12.72
N THR A 83 8.41 -1.57 13.10
CA THR A 83 7.85 -2.86 13.51
C THR A 83 6.96 -2.75 14.74
N ASP A 84 7.38 -1.97 15.74
CA ASP A 84 6.59 -1.81 16.96
C ASP A 84 5.24 -1.16 16.64
N VAL A 85 5.26 -0.05 15.89
CA VAL A 85 4.04 0.67 15.50
C VAL A 85 3.13 -0.21 14.63
N VAL A 86 3.69 -0.98 13.70
CA VAL A 86 2.88 -1.85 12.84
C VAL A 86 2.21 -2.96 13.64
N ARG A 87 2.93 -3.61 14.55
CA ARG A 87 2.37 -4.71 15.36
C ARG A 87 1.39 -4.25 16.43
N HIS A 88 1.63 -3.09 17.04
CA HIS A 88 0.82 -2.59 18.15
C HIS A 88 -0.35 -1.70 17.70
N VAL A 89 -0.32 -1.15 16.48
CA VAL A 89 -1.33 -0.19 16.02
C VAL A 89 -1.88 -0.55 14.65
N VAL A 90 -1.02 -0.64 13.62
CA VAL A 90 -1.50 -0.82 12.23
C VAL A 90 -2.27 -2.11 12.05
N ILE A 91 -1.70 -3.26 12.45
CA ILE A 91 -2.35 -4.57 12.31
C ILE A 91 -3.63 -4.67 13.16
N PRO A 92 -3.64 -4.29 14.45
CA PRO A 92 -4.87 -4.30 15.24
C PRO A 92 -6.00 -3.44 14.66
N GLU A 93 -5.69 -2.25 14.16
CA GLU A 93 -6.70 -1.32 13.64
C GLU A 93 -7.21 -1.69 12.25
N SER A 94 -6.42 -2.41 11.47
CA SER A 94 -6.81 -2.84 10.13
C SER A 94 -7.36 -4.26 10.08
N ARG A 95 -7.60 -4.89 11.24
CA ARG A 95 -8.16 -6.23 11.35
C ARG A 95 -9.65 -6.26 11.03
N CYS A 96 -10.08 -7.27 10.28
CA CYS A 96 -11.47 -7.54 9.92
C CYS A 96 -11.77 -9.04 10.15
N GLY A 97 -12.25 -9.38 11.35
CA GLY A 97 -12.41 -10.77 11.77
C GLY A 97 -11.08 -11.50 11.80
N ASP A 98 -11.00 -12.66 11.12
CA ASP A 98 -9.77 -13.46 10.97
C ASP A 98 -8.86 -12.98 9.83
N THR A 99 -9.23 -11.89 9.14
CA THR A 99 -8.47 -11.29 8.03
C THR A 99 -8.05 -9.86 8.36
N GLY A 100 -7.36 -9.20 7.44
CA GLY A 100 -6.98 -7.79 7.54
C GLY A 100 -7.26 -7.05 6.24
N LYS A 101 -7.28 -5.73 6.32
CA LYS A 101 -7.13 -4.81 5.18
C LYS A 101 -5.87 -3.99 5.39
N ALA A 102 -5.38 -3.31 4.35
CA ALA A 102 -4.34 -2.32 4.57
C ALA A 102 -4.92 -1.14 5.38
N LEU A 103 -4.17 -0.57 6.33
CA LEU A 103 -4.67 0.56 7.14
C LEU A 103 -5.06 1.76 6.26
N ALA A 104 -4.34 1.97 5.15
CA ALA A 104 -4.68 2.99 4.16
C ALA A 104 -6.11 2.84 3.61
N GLU A 105 -6.60 1.61 3.41
CA GLU A 105 -7.99 1.36 2.97
C GLU A 105 -9.00 1.74 4.05
N VAL A 106 -8.71 1.42 5.31
CA VAL A 106 -9.57 1.73 6.46
C VAL A 106 -9.71 3.24 6.61
N VAL A 107 -8.59 3.97 6.51
CA VAL A 107 -8.55 5.43 6.64
C VAL A 107 -9.26 6.11 5.46
N GLN A 108 -9.04 5.64 4.22
CA GLN A 108 -9.74 6.16 3.04
C GLN A 108 -11.25 5.92 3.12
N SER A 109 -11.69 4.73 3.54
CA SER A 109 -13.12 4.40 3.65
C SER A 109 -13.84 5.25 4.72
N SER A 110 -13.11 5.67 5.76
CA SER A 110 -13.62 6.51 6.84
C SER A 110 -13.63 8.00 6.48
N SER A 111 -12.84 8.40 5.47
CA SER A 111 -12.76 9.77 5.01
C SER A 111 -13.92 10.06 4.06
N ARG A 112 -14.86 10.93 4.47
CA ARG A 112 -16.00 11.38 3.65
C ARG A 112 -15.59 12.13 2.37
N THR A 113 -14.31 12.50 2.27
CA THR A 113 -13.72 13.15 1.10
C THR A 113 -13.22 12.07 0.16
N TYR A 114 -14.10 11.56 -0.69
CA TYR A 114 -13.69 10.82 -1.88
C TYR A 114 -13.01 11.80 -2.83
N CYS A 115 -11.73 12.07 -2.62
CA CYS A 115 -10.91 12.59 -3.70
C CYS A 115 -10.80 11.44 -4.71
N LEU A 116 -11.64 11.47 -5.75
CA LEU A 116 -11.39 10.65 -6.92
C LEU A 116 -9.91 10.86 -7.29
N PRO A 117 -9.14 9.79 -7.58
CA PRO A 117 -7.77 9.95 -8.02
C PRO A 117 -7.81 10.81 -9.28
N THR A 118 -7.57 12.11 -9.13
CA THR A 118 -7.44 13.01 -10.27
C THR A 118 -6.30 12.43 -11.07
N SER A 119 -6.51 12.14 -12.34
CA SER A 119 -5.54 11.48 -13.24
C SER A 119 -4.19 12.20 -13.36
N SER A 120 -3.98 13.29 -12.61
CA SER A 120 -2.80 14.14 -12.57
C SER A 120 -2.05 14.11 -11.22
N SER A 121 -2.47 13.35 -10.20
CA SER A 121 -1.72 13.25 -8.94
C SER A 121 -0.56 12.27 -9.10
N THR A 122 0.67 12.78 -9.19
CA THR A 122 1.88 11.95 -9.09
C THR A 122 1.98 11.41 -7.68
N VAL A 123 1.84 10.11 -7.54
CA VAL A 123 1.89 9.45 -6.24
C VAL A 123 3.33 9.17 -5.87
N ARG A 124 3.71 9.59 -4.67
CA ARG A 124 5.03 9.35 -4.11
C ARG A 124 5.04 8.04 -3.34
N MET A 125 5.94 7.13 -3.72
CA MET A 125 6.12 5.85 -3.05
C MET A 125 7.15 5.99 -1.94
N VAL A 126 6.83 5.46 -0.75
CA VAL A 126 7.70 5.48 0.43
C VAL A 126 7.93 4.05 0.89
N THR A 127 9.19 3.64 0.89
CA THR A 127 9.65 2.37 1.46
C THR A 127 10.12 2.56 2.90
N HIS A 128 10.22 1.48 3.68
CA HIS A 128 10.69 1.54 5.05
C HIS A 128 11.65 0.40 5.38
N HIS A 129 12.40 0.58 6.46
CA HIS A 129 13.14 -0.49 7.10
C HIS A 129 12.56 -0.72 8.50
N TRP A 130 12.20 -1.97 8.79
CA TRP A 130 11.47 -2.37 10.00
C TRP A 130 12.10 -1.89 11.30
N ALA A 131 13.43 -1.94 11.40
CA ALA A 131 14.19 -1.55 12.59
C ALA A 131 14.42 -0.03 12.71
N ASN A 132 14.08 0.78 11.71
CA ASN A 132 14.22 2.23 11.81
C ASN A 132 13.12 2.80 12.71
N ARG A 133 13.43 3.91 13.40
CA ARG A 133 12.46 4.64 14.21
C ARG A 133 11.27 5.06 13.36
N PHE A 134 10.06 4.81 13.83
CA PHE A 134 8.85 5.14 13.08
C PHE A 134 8.73 6.66 12.84
N ARG A 135 9.17 7.47 13.82
CA ARG A 135 9.27 8.93 13.69
C ARG A 135 10.04 9.36 12.45
N ASP A 136 11.15 8.70 12.14
CA ASP A 136 12.03 9.11 11.05
C ASP A 136 11.37 8.88 9.68
N LEU A 137 10.52 7.84 9.57
CA LEU A 137 9.66 7.63 8.40
C LEU A 137 8.65 8.77 8.23
N VAL A 138 7.96 9.16 9.31
CA VAL A 138 6.99 10.28 9.26
C VAL A 138 7.71 11.59 8.93
N ALA A 139 8.86 11.83 9.55
CA ALA A 139 9.68 13.00 9.31
C ALA A 139 10.12 13.11 7.84
N ALA A 140 10.49 12.00 7.20
CA ALA A 140 10.88 11.99 5.80
C ALA A 140 9.71 12.39 4.86
N VAL A 141 8.50 11.90 5.12
CA VAL A 141 7.30 12.25 4.34
C VAL A 141 6.94 13.73 4.53
N VAL A 142 6.97 14.22 5.77
CA VAL A 142 6.67 15.62 6.08
C VAL A 142 7.75 16.56 5.52
N ALA A 143 9.02 16.15 5.55
CA ALA A 143 10.11 16.91 4.96
C ALA A 143 9.96 17.03 3.43
N ASP A 144 9.66 15.93 2.74
CA ASP A 144 9.41 15.93 1.30
C ASP A 144 8.23 16.82 0.91
N SER A 145 7.12 16.74 1.64
CA SER A 145 5.94 17.59 1.39
C SER A 145 6.17 19.08 1.70
N LEU A 146 7.15 19.41 2.54
CA LEU A 146 7.63 20.78 2.74
C LEU A 146 8.74 21.19 1.74
N GLY A 147 9.18 20.30 0.85
CA GLY A 147 10.26 20.56 -0.11
C GLY A 147 11.66 20.62 0.53
N LEU A 148 11.84 19.99 1.70
CA LEU A 148 13.09 19.96 2.43
C LEU A 148 13.97 18.79 1.99
N LYS A 149 15.29 19.03 1.88
CA LYS A 149 16.26 17.99 1.51
C LYS A 149 16.62 17.04 2.66
N ARG A 150 16.33 17.44 3.90
CA ARG A 150 16.63 16.66 5.12
C ARG A 150 15.43 16.66 6.04
N TRP A 151 15.33 15.59 6.83
CA TRP A 151 14.18 15.31 7.69
C TRP A 151 14.50 15.43 9.19
N ASP A 152 15.75 15.63 9.57
CA ASP A 152 16.21 15.67 10.96
C ASP A 152 15.52 16.75 11.80
N SER A 153 15.37 17.97 11.26
CA SER A 153 14.64 19.04 11.95
C SER A 153 13.17 18.68 12.18
N ILE A 154 12.55 17.97 11.23
CA ILE A 154 11.16 17.53 11.34
C ILE A 154 11.05 16.42 12.40
N ALA A 155 12.02 15.52 12.48
CA ALA A 155 12.06 14.52 13.53
C ALA A 155 12.16 15.15 14.93
N ASP A 156 12.91 16.23 15.10
CA ASP A 156 12.97 16.96 16.37
C ASP A 156 11.62 17.62 16.70
N GLU A 157 10.94 18.20 15.70
CA GLU A 157 9.59 18.76 15.82
C GLU A 157 8.56 17.70 16.26
N LEU A 158 8.58 16.52 15.62
CA LEU A 158 7.70 15.40 15.96
C LEU A 158 8.00 14.85 17.37
N SER A 159 9.27 14.77 17.75
CA SER A 159 9.66 14.33 19.11
C SER A 159 9.14 15.30 20.18
N SER A 160 9.03 16.58 19.82
CA SER A 160 8.58 17.68 20.68
C SER A 160 7.07 17.90 20.65
N GLY A 161 6.29 17.08 19.92
CA GLY A 161 4.83 17.21 19.82
C GLY A 161 4.38 18.47 19.08
N ARG A 162 5.09 18.85 18.01
CA ARG A 162 4.76 20.03 17.18
C ARG A 162 3.96 19.69 15.92
N GLU A 163 3.13 18.63 15.96
CA GLU A 163 2.35 18.18 14.81
C GLU A 163 1.43 19.29 14.26
N GLU A 164 0.82 20.11 15.12
CA GLU A 164 -0.09 21.18 14.68
C GLU A 164 0.65 22.35 14.00
N ALA A 165 1.87 22.65 14.44
CA ALA A 165 2.73 23.63 13.77
C ALA A 165 3.17 23.11 12.39
N LEU A 166 3.46 21.81 12.28
CA LEU A 166 3.75 21.15 11.01
C LEU A 166 2.54 21.19 10.08
N ARG A 167 1.33 20.89 10.56
CA ARG A 167 0.08 21.01 9.80
C ARG A 167 -0.12 22.43 9.26
N SER A 168 0.05 23.44 10.11
CA SER A 168 -0.11 24.84 9.71
C SER A 168 0.85 25.24 8.57
N ARG A 169 2.11 24.77 8.63
CA ARG A 169 3.11 25.00 7.58
C ARG A 169 2.73 24.30 6.27
N LEU A 170 2.35 23.04 6.35
CA LEU A 170 1.90 22.25 5.18
C LEU A 170 0.63 22.84 4.54
N GLN A 171 -0.30 23.34 5.36
CA GLN A 171 -1.51 24.01 4.89
C GLN A 171 -1.17 25.31 4.17
N GLY A 172 -0.28 26.13 4.74
CA GLY A 172 0.20 27.37 4.09
C GLY A 172 0.90 27.12 2.75
N GLN A 173 1.55 25.96 2.60
CA GLN A 173 2.21 25.53 1.35
C GLN A 173 1.27 24.80 0.38
N GLY A 174 0.04 24.48 0.80
CA GLY A 174 -0.92 23.70 0.00
C GLY A 174 -0.53 22.23 -0.19
N SER A 175 0.37 21.69 0.64
CA SER A 175 0.85 20.30 0.55
C SER A 175 0.29 19.35 1.62
N LEU A 176 -0.54 19.85 2.53
CA LEU A 176 -1.17 19.05 3.59
C LEU A 176 -1.96 17.84 3.06
N HIS A 177 -2.59 17.99 1.89
CA HIS A 177 -3.38 16.95 1.25
C HIS A 177 -2.60 16.16 0.18
N TRP A 178 -1.27 16.31 0.10
CA TRP A 178 -0.47 15.44 -0.75
C TRP A 178 -0.58 14.00 -0.28
N GLU A 179 -0.64 13.09 -1.24
CA GLU A 179 -0.85 11.67 -1.01
C GLU A 179 0.41 10.86 -1.26
N TYR A 180 0.64 9.90 -0.37
CA TYR A 180 1.77 8.98 -0.43
C TYR A 180 1.25 7.55 -0.43
N TRP A 181 1.90 6.68 -1.20
CA TRP A 181 1.82 5.23 -1.02
C TRP A 181 2.93 4.83 -0.05
N ILE A 182 2.57 4.51 1.18
CA ILE A 182 3.54 4.17 2.23
C ILE A 182 3.40 2.68 2.51
N CYS A 183 4.42 1.88 2.18
CA CYS A 183 4.31 0.42 2.27
C CYS A 183 3.88 -0.11 3.65
N ALA A 184 4.28 0.53 4.75
CA ALA A 184 3.86 0.14 6.10
C ALA A 184 2.35 0.28 6.35
N PHE A 185 1.65 1.05 5.52
CA PHE A 185 0.21 1.32 5.63
C PHE A 185 -0.61 0.77 4.45
N CYS A 186 0.03 0.58 3.29
CA CYS A 186 -0.62 0.18 2.04
C CYS A 186 -0.52 -1.33 1.76
N ILE A 187 0.16 -2.11 2.60
CA ILE A 187 0.24 -3.57 2.52
C ILE A 187 -0.46 -4.19 3.74
N ASN A 188 -1.02 -5.39 3.55
CA ASN A 188 -1.61 -6.26 4.57
C ASN A 188 -0.79 -7.56 4.61
#